data_AF-Q64CL6-F1
#
_entry.id   AF-Q64CL6-F1
#
_cell.length_a   1.000
_cell.length_b   1.000
_cell.length_c   1.000
_cell.angle_alpha   90.00
_cell.angle_beta   90.00
_cell.angle_gamma   90.00
#
_symmetry.space_group_name_H-M   'P 1'
#
loop_
_entity.id
_entity.type
_entity.pdbx_description
1 polymer ?
#
loop_
_entity_poly.entity_id
_entity_poly.type
_entity_poly.pdbx_seq_one_letter_code
_entity_poly.pdbx_strand_id
1 'polypeptide(L)'
;MVFLEKKKKKGHIYWYATERKMVNGVVKRTWQEYLGTAEKIRECARRSKDLPHIKLKSFQYGKTAALLAVSDELNFVETVNKHTNKKKIEGLTVGEYLLLNIIWTGRWGIIR
;
A
#
# COMPACT_ATOMS: atom_id res chain seq x y z
N MET A 1 2.80 -7.24 26.90
CA MET A 1 4.28 -7.36 26.89
C MET A 1 4.64 -8.71 26.32
N VAL A 2 5.59 -8.73 25.38
CA VAL A 2 6.01 -9.96 24.68
C VAL A 2 7.19 -10.59 25.39
N PHE A 3 7.14 -11.91 25.57
CA PHE A 3 8.16 -12.73 26.23
C PHE A 3 8.63 -13.86 25.30
N LEU A 4 9.90 -14.22 25.40
CA LEU A 4 10.45 -15.40 24.74
C LEU A 4 10.29 -16.64 25.64
N GLU A 5 9.67 -17.68 25.10
CA GLU A 5 9.43 -18.95 25.80
C GLU A 5 10.15 -20.08 25.06
N LYS A 6 10.95 -20.87 25.81
CA LYS A 6 11.62 -22.07 25.30
C LYS A 6 10.73 -23.30 25.50
N LYS A 7 10.65 -24.17 24.49
CA LYS A 7 9.95 -25.45 24.56
C LYS A 7 10.85 -26.56 24.02
N LYS A 8 11.00 -27.64 24.79
CA LYS A 8 11.72 -28.84 24.36
C LYS A 8 10.73 -29.83 23.75
N LYS A 9 10.93 -30.23 22.50
CA LYS A 9 10.10 -31.22 21.81
C LYS A 9 10.99 -32.18 21.02
N LYS A 10 10.82 -33.49 21.24
CA LYS A 10 11.61 -34.55 20.58
C LYS A 10 13.12 -34.29 20.62
N GLY A 11 13.65 -33.86 21.77
CA GLY A 11 15.09 -33.58 21.94
C GLY A 11 15.55 -32.19 21.47
N HIS A 12 14.76 -31.48 20.67
CA HIS A 12 15.12 -30.16 20.15
C HIS A 12 14.50 -29.01 20.96
N ILE A 13 15.20 -27.88 21.02
CA ILE A 13 14.74 -26.65 21.67
C ILE A 13 14.16 -25.70 20.62
N TYR A 14 12.95 -25.23 20.91
CA TYR A 14 12.18 -24.34 20.06
C TYR A 14 11.79 -23.09 20.84
N TRP A 15 11.84 -21.95 20.17
CA TRP A 15 11.54 -20.66 20.75
C TRP A 15 10.21 -20.13 20.23
N TYR A 16 9.49 -19.45 21.12
CA TYR A 16 8.21 -18.83 20.85
C TYR A 16 8.20 -17.40 21.39
N ALA A 17 7.67 -16.46 20.62
CA ALA A 17 7.27 -15.17 21.15
C ALA A 17 5.85 -15.32 21.71
N THR A 18 5.61 -14.90 22.94
CA THR A 18 4.31 -15.03 23.60
C THR A 18 3.90 -13.72 24.22
N GLU A 19 2.60 -13.40 24.16
CA GLU A 19 2.03 -12.30 24.93
C GLU A 19 1.02 -12.85 25.94
N ARG A 20 1.08 -12.31 27.16
CA ARG A 20 0.13 -12.61 28.24
C ARG A 20 -0.56 -11.32 28.67
N LYS A 21 -1.88 -11.39 28.84
CA LYS A 21 -2.71 -10.28 29.34
C LYS A 21 -3.71 -10.82 30.36
N MET A 22 -4.17 -9.96 31.26
CA MET A 22 -5.30 -10.30 32.13
C MET A 22 -6.59 -10.27 31.33
N VAL A 23 -7.36 -11.36 31.39
CA VAL A 23 -8.68 -11.48 30.77
C VAL A 23 -9.60 -12.05 31.83
N ASN A 24 -10.61 -11.27 32.24
CA ASN A 24 -11.58 -11.61 33.28
C ASN A 24 -10.91 -12.01 34.62
N GLY A 25 -9.96 -11.19 35.09
CA GLY A 25 -9.27 -11.40 36.37
C GLY A 25 -8.19 -12.49 36.38
N VAL A 26 -7.97 -13.20 35.27
CA VAL A 26 -6.96 -14.26 35.16
C VAL A 26 -5.94 -13.90 34.07
N VAL A 27 -4.65 -14.06 34.37
CA VAL A 27 -3.58 -13.91 33.37
C VAL A 27 -3.67 -15.06 32.36
N LYS A 28 -3.97 -14.72 31.10
CA LYS A 28 -4.07 -15.69 29.99
C LYS A 28 -3.06 -15.36 28.89
N ARG A 29 -2.58 -16.40 28.19
CA ARG A 29 -1.78 -16.23 26.97
C ARG A 29 -2.70 -15.80 25.84
N THR A 30 -2.56 -14.57 25.37
CA THR A 30 -3.42 -14.00 24.32
C THR A 30 -2.84 -14.20 22.93
N TRP A 31 -1.52 -14.36 22.81
CA TRP A 31 -0.84 -14.55 21.53
C TRP A 31 0.40 -15.41 21.69
N GLN A 32 0.72 -16.19 20.65
CA GLN A 32 1.94 -16.99 20.58
C GLN A 32 2.33 -17.21 19.12
N GLU A 33 3.58 -16.92 18.79
CA GLU A 33 4.17 -17.16 17.49
C GLU A 33 5.41 -18.05 17.63
N TYR A 34 5.57 -18.99 16.71
CA TYR A 34 6.70 -19.92 16.67
C TYR A 34 7.86 -19.30 15.90
N LEU A 35 9.01 -19.16 16.57
CA LEU A 35 10.20 -18.52 15.99
C LEU A 35 11.20 -19.51 15.38
N GLY A 36 11.07 -20.80 15.69
CA GLY A 36 12.04 -21.81 15.25
C GLY A 36 13.07 -22.19 16.32
N THR A 37 14.20 -22.75 15.89
CA THR A 37 15.35 -23.02 16.74
C THR A 37 16.23 -21.77 16.87
N ALA A 38 17.21 -21.79 17.77
CA ALA A 38 18.13 -20.66 17.94
C ALA A 38 18.92 -20.36 16.65
N GLU A 39 19.30 -21.41 15.91
CA GLU A 39 20.02 -21.30 14.64
C GLU A 39 19.17 -20.60 13.59
N LYS A 40 17.89 -20.97 13.48
CA LYS A 40 16.96 -20.39 12.51
C LYS A 40 16.68 -18.91 12.80
N ILE A 41 16.54 -18.55 14.08
CA ILE A 41 16.42 -17.15 14.50
C ILE A 41 17.66 -16.36 14.11
N ARG A 42 18.86 -16.91 14.36
CA ARG A 42 20.14 -16.26 13.99
C ARG A 42 20.25 -16.06 12.48
N GLU A 43 19.86 -17.06 11.69
CA GLU A 43 19.85 -16.99 10.23
C GLU A 43 18.89 -15.90 9.72
N CYS A 44 17.65 -15.88 10.23
CA CYS A 44 16.67 -14.84 9.90
C CYS A 44 17.18 -13.43 10.25
N ALA A 45 17.76 -13.25 11.44
CA ALA A 45 18.30 -11.96 11.88
C ALA A 45 19.52 -11.50 11.07
N ARG A 46 20.30 -12.42 10.49
CA ARG A 46 21.37 -12.08 9.54
C ARG A 46 20.80 -11.66 8.20
N ARG A 47 19.93 -12.49 7.61
CA ARG A 47 19.29 -12.19 6.32
C ARG A 47 18.49 -10.89 6.33
N SER A 48 17.85 -10.55 7.45
CA SER A 48 17.11 -9.29 7.58
C SER A 48 17.98 -8.04 7.47
N LYS A 49 19.29 -8.12 7.69
CA LYS A 49 20.21 -7.00 7.49
C LYS A 49 20.52 -6.76 6.01
N ASP A 50 20.49 -7.82 5.21
CA ASP A 50 20.81 -7.78 3.78
C ASP A 50 19.56 -7.55 2.92
N LEU A 51 18.35 -7.66 3.52
CA LEU A 51 17.11 -7.38 2.82
C LEU A 51 16.98 -5.87 2.63
N PRO A 52 16.91 -5.36 1.38
CA PRO A 52 16.60 -3.96 1.16
C PRO A 52 15.26 -3.67 1.83
N HIS A 53 15.20 -2.60 2.63
CA HIS A 53 13.94 -2.10 3.15
C HIS A 53 13.12 -1.56 1.98
N ILE A 54 12.42 -2.46 1.27
CA ILE A 54 11.55 -2.10 0.15
C ILE A 54 10.35 -1.38 0.75
N LYS A 55 10.43 -0.05 0.77
CA LYS A 55 9.29 0.81 1.08
C LYS A 55 8.35 0.78 -0.13
N LEU A 56 7.35 -0.10 -0.07
CA LEU A 56 6.29 -0.13 -1.07
C LEU A 56 5.31 1.02 -0.79
N LYS A 57 5.14 1.91 -1.77
CA LYS A 57 4.10 2.93 -1.75
C LYS A 57 3.12 2.67 -2.89
N SER A 58 1.89 2.30 -2.55
CA SER A 58 0.80 2.21 -3.51
C SER A 58 0.19 3.60 -3.73
N PHE A 59 -0.03 3.98 -4.98
CA PHE A 59 -0.75 5.19 -5.35
C PHE A 59 -2.06 4.82 -6.03
N GLN A 60 -3.15 5.51 -5.70
CA GLN A 60 -4.47 5.29 -6.31
C GLN A 60 -4.57 6.02 -7.66
N TYR A 61 -4.09 5.39 -8.74
CA TYR A 61 -4.21 5.93 -10.10
C TYR A 61 -5.41 5.37 -10.89
N GLY A 62 -6.20 4.46 -10.31
CA GLY A 62 -7.32 3.81 -11.01
C GLY A 62 -8.37 4.79 -11.54
N LYS A 63 -8.74 5.80 -10.73
CA LYS A 63 -9.70 6.84 -11.16
C LYS A 63 -9.17 7.68 -12.32
N THR A 64 -7.89 8.08 -12.26
CA THR A 64 -7.25 8.85 -13.34
C THR A 64 -7.15 8.02 -14.62
N ALA A 65 -6.76 6.75 -14.52
CA ALA A 65 -6.69 5.83 -15.65
C ALA A 65 -8.07 5.62 -16.31
N ALA A 66 -9.12 5.43 -15.51
CA ALA A 66 -10.49 5.29 -16.02
C ALA A 66 -10.98 6.55 -16.74
N LEU A 67 -10.72 7.74 -16.17
CA LEU A 67 -11.08 9.02 -16.82
C LEU A 67 -10.35 9.22 -18.15
N LEU A 68 -9.06 8.84 -18.21
CA LEU A 68 -8.28 8.94 -19.44
C LEU A 68 -8.81 7.97 -20.50
N ALA A 69 -9.09 6.72 -20.12
CA ALA A 69 -9.65 5.72 -21.03
C ALA A 69 -11.00 6.16 -21.63
N VAL A 70 -11.91 6.70 -20.80
CA VAL A 70 -13.20 7.23 -21.26
C VAL A 70 -13.01 8.45 -22.15
N SER A 71 -12.06 9.34 -21.83
CA SER A 71 -11.73 10.49 -22.68
C SER A 71 -11.27 10.06 -24.08
N ASP A 72 -10.43 9.03 -24.15
CA ASP A 72 -9.92 8.48 -25.40
C ASP A 72 -11.04 7.81 -26.21
N GLU A 73 -11.89 7.01 -25.56
CA GLU A 73 -13.05 6.37 -26.18
C GLU A 73 -14.03 7.39 -26.80
N LEU A 74 -14.24 8.50 -26.11
CA LEU A 74 -15.11 9.59 -26.59
C LEU A 74 -14.42 10.53 -27.59
N ASN A 75 -13.12 10.32 -27.87
CA ASN A 75 -12.28 11.24 -28.63
C ASN A 75 -12.46 12.70 -28.14
N PHE A 76 -12.47 12.87 -26.81
CA PHE A 76 -12.93 14.08 -26.15
C PHE A 76 -12.11 15.30 -26.54
N VAL A 77 -10.78 15.18 -26.53
CA VAL A 77 -9.85 16.29 -26.83
C VAL A 77 -10.08 16.83 -28.24
N GLU A 78 -10.12 15.95 -29.25
CA GLU A 78 -10.39 16.33 -30.64
C GLU A 78 -11.78 16.94 -30.81
N THR A 79 -12.79 16.34 -30.18
CA THR A 79 -14.16 16.85 -30.24
C THR A 79 -14.26 18.26 -29.68
N VAL A 80 -13.62 18.53 -28.54
CA VAL A 80 -13.56 19.88 -27.97
C VAL A 80 -12.81 20.84 -28.88
N ASN A 81 -11.62 20.44 -29.34
CA ASN A 81 -10.78 21.27 -30.22
C ASN A 81 -11.49 21.63 -31.53
N LYS A 82 -12.34 20.74 -32.06
CA LYS A 82 -13.14 20.99 -33.27
C LYS A 82 -14.24 22.03 -33.05
N HIS A 83 -14.80 22.14 -31.85
CA HIS A 83 -15.95 23.01 -31.54
C HIS A 83 -15.56 24.30 -30.81
N THR A 84 -14.27 24.59 -30.70
CA THR A 84 -13.76 25.80 -30.06
C THR A 84 -12.93 26.63 -31.02
N ASN A 85 -13.10 27.95 -30.94
CA ASN A 85 -12.34 28.89 -31.75
C ASN A 85 -10.96 29.21 -31.15
N LYS A 86 -10.71 28.81 -29.89
CA LYS A 86 -9.42 29.00 -29.22
C LYS A 86 -8.50 27.83 -29.55
N LYS A 87 -7.28 28.10 -30.02
CA LYS A 87 -6.32 27.05 -30.41
C LYS A 87 -5.45 26.56 -29.26
N LYS A 88 -4.99 27.47 -28.38
CA LYS A 88 -4.12 27.13 -27.24
C LYS A 88 -4.41 27.98 -26.01
N ILE A 89 -4.23 27.38 -24.83
CA ILE A 89 -4.25 28.01 -23.51
C ILE A 89 -3.01 27.50 -22.78
N GLU A 90 -2.11 28.42 -22.38
CA GLU A 90 -0.87 28.07 -21.66
C GLU A 90 -0.01 26.99 -22.33
N GLY A 91 -0.03 26.94 -23.68
CA GLY A 91 0.73 25.97 -24.47
C GLY A 91 0.00 24.65 -24.77
N LEU A 92 -1.10 24.35 -24.06
CA LEU A 92 -1.98 23.20 -24.31
C LEU A 92 -3.11 23.55 -25.28
N THR A 93 -3.64 22.57 -26.01
CA THR A 93 -4.91 22.73 -26.71
C THR A 93 -6.06 22.88 -25.71
N VAL A 94 -7.19 23.43 -26.15
CA VAL A 94 -8.34 23.65 -25.25
C VAL A 94 -8.88 22.33 -24.70
N GLY A 95 -8.92 21.29 -25.54
CA GLY A 95 -9.30 19.93 -25.12
C GLY A 95 -8.37 19.35 -24.06
N GLU A 96 -7.05 19.46 -24.25
CA GLU A 96 -6.06 19.00 -23.26
C GLU A 96 -6.17 19.77 -21.94
N TYR A 97 -6.32 21.09 -22.02
CA TYR A 97 -6.49 21.94 -20.84
C TYR A 97 -7.74 21.56 -20.03
N LEU A 98 -8.85 21.31 -20.72
CA LEU A 98 -10.10 20.88 -20.07
C LEU A 98 -10.00 19.47 -19.48
N LEU A 99 -9.39 18.53 -20.20
CA LEU A 99 -9.14 17.18 -19.70
C LEU A 99 -8.29 17.22 -18.42
N LEU A 100 -7.23 18.04 -18.41
CA LEU A 100 -6.39 18.25 -17.24
C LEU A 100 -7.20 18.80 -16.06
N ASN A 101 -8.07 19.78 -16.30
CA ASN A 101 -8.97 20.32 -15.27
C ASN A 101 -9.93 19.25 -14.73
N ILE A 102 -10.49 18.39 -15.58
CA ILE A 102 -11.40 17.31 -15.17
C ILE A 102 -10.66 16.29 -14.28
N ILE A 103 -9.48 15.84 -14.71
CA ILE A 103 -8.65 14.88 -13.95
C ILE A 103 -8.20 15.49 -12.63
N TRP A 104 -7.79 16.76 -12.65
CA TRP A 104 -7.39 17.49 -11.45
C TRP A 104 -8.54 17.66 -10.47
N THR A 105 -9.71 18.10 -10.93
CA THR A 105 -10.89 18.33 -10.09
C THR A 105 -11.43 17.02 -9.51
N GLY A 106 -11.37 15.93 -10.29
CA GLY A 106 -11.72 14.58 -9.84
C GLY A 106 -10.89 14.08 -8.65
N ARG A 107 -9.72 14.67 -8.39
CA ARG A 107 -8.84 14.34 -7.26
C ARG A 107 -9.24 15.03 -5.94
N TRP A 108 -9.91 16.19 -6.00
CA TRP A 108 -10.30 16.97 -4.82
C TRP A 108 -11.69 16.65 -4.28
N GLY A 109 -12.54 15.99 -5.05
CA GLY A 109 -13.90 15.60 -4.64
C GLY A 109 -14.01 14.48 -3.59
N ILE A 110 -12.90 14.06 -2.96
CA ILE A 110 -12.86 12.99 -1.91
C ILE A 110 -12.42 13.57 -0.55
N ILE A 111 -12.21 14.88 -0.43
CA ILE A 111 -11.82 15.55 0.83
C ILE A 111 -12.95 16.47 1.34
N ARG A 112 -14.20 16.14 1.04
CA ARG A 112 -15.39 16.75 1.64
C ARG A 112 -16.29 15.66 2.20
#